data_AF-A0A517ZMW2-F1
#
_entry.id   AF-A0A517ZMW2-F1
#
_cell.length_a   1.000
_cell.length_b   1.000
_cell.length_c   1.000
_cell.angle_alpha   90.00
_cell.angle_beta   90.00
_cell.angle_gamma   90.00
#
_symmetry.space_group_name_H-M   'P 1'
#
loop_
_entity.id
_entity.type
_entity.pdbx_description
1 polymer ?
#
loop_
_entity_poly.entity_id
_entity_poly.type
_entity_poly.pdbx_seq_one_letter_code
_entity_poly.pdbx_strand_id
1 'polypeptide(L)'
;MTDAHILLEHVSMVRRLLVTSNDSEVVRVGKLGEITYLVEEQITKNTLEVIDVFLTSGKLPDAARQWWQSKRDAFEPYVGKRLLKIGMSCGPRHHHREVYVDSKAESIVFLVGFDRPEMLPEELEDATPADRVRWIFDHSSSDTRAEGQRVVEVLLAGRDASELSSEELLLLAKGYNWWGQNEKALETAKLGLTRTPHSSEWLSDARLYLHNAHFDDLPRFLSSCDACIAEAIGPAAFWHLLKAGAFIKIASGEQEIEEYKWIPGDPIKHPELLRPAADAVQAALACDPGLRDQAKAPDWVGDWNLRFAALLQEPAYSHLKQ
;
A
#
# COMPACT_ATOMS: atom_id res chain seq x y z
N MET A 1 30.37 -0.94 27.38
CA MET A 1 29.73 0.09 26.53
C MET A 1 29.84 1.38 27.30
N THR A 2 30.71 2.29 26.87
CA THR A 2 30.82 3.63 27.46
C THR A 2 29.66 4.46 26.93
N ASP A 3 28.73 4.81 27.80
CA ASP A 3 27.70 5.80 27.54
C ASP A 3 28.42 7.11 27.17
N ALA A 4 28.53 7.39 25.88
CA ALA A 4 29.01 8.66 25.39
C ALA A 4 28.00 9.70 25.88
N HIS A 5 28.43 10.58 26.79
CA HIS A 5 27.63 11.71 27.22
C HIS A 5 27.10 12.42 25.97
N ILE A 6 25.78 12.40 25.80
CA ILE A 6 25.08 13.10 24.74
C ILE A 6 25.34 14.59 24.97
N LEU A 7 26.22 15.18 24.19
CA LEU A 7 26.45 16.62 24.22
C LEU A 7 25.34 17.27 23.38
N LEU A 8 24.58 18.18 23.99
CA LEU A 8 23.55 19.01 23.33
C LEU A 8 24.05 19.68 22.04
N GLU A 9 25.37 19.89 21.95
CA GLU A 9 26.04 20.42 20.77
C GLU A 9 25.95 19.48 19.56
N HIS A 10 26.07 18.16 19.73
CA HIS A 10 25.95 17.19 18.63
C HIS A 10 24.52 17.16 18.08
N VAL A 11 23.51 17.20 18.94
CA VAL A 11 22.10 17.27 18.53
C VAL A 11 21.84 18.56 17.73
N SER A 12 22.33 19.69 18.23
CA SER A 12 22.16 20.99 17.60
C SER A 12 22.88 21.08 16.25
N MET A 13 24.09 20.52 16.17
CA MET A 13 24.86 20.41 14.93
C MET A 13 24.12 19.56 13.90
N VAL A 14 23.72 18.34 14.24
CA VAL A 14 23.03 17.42 13.32
C VAL A 14 21.75 18.04 12.78
N ARG A 15 20.92 18.64 13.65
CA ARG A 15 19.70 19.33 13.19
C ARG A 15 20.01 20.44 12.21
N ARG A 16 21.03 21.25 12.48
CA ARG A 16 21.44 22.33 11.58
C ARG A 16 21.84 21.79 10.20
N LEU A 17 22.68 20.76 10.16
CA LEU A 17 23.14 20.13 8.93
C LEU A 17 21.98 19.57 8.09
N LEU A 18 21.02 18.91 8.75
CA LEU A 18 19.85 18.34 8.06
C LEU A 18 18.93 19.43 7.51
N VAL A 19 18.70 20.51 8.26
CA VAL A 19 17.82 21.62 7.85
C VAL A 19 18.42 22.47 6.72
N THR A 20 19.75 22.46 6.55
CA THR A 20 20.44 23.11 5.44
C THR A 20 20.60 22.22 4.21
N SER A 21 20.09 20.99 4.23
CA SER A 21 20.12 20.10 3.07
C SER A 21 19.30 20.68 1.91
N ASN A 22 19.72 20.41 0.68
CA ASN A 22 18.93 20.70 -0.52
C ASN A 22 17.79 19.68 -0.73
N ASP A 23 17.76 18.61 0.06
CA ASP A 23 16.75 17.55 0.01
C ASP A 23 15.60 17.85 0.99
N SER A 24 14.38 17.99 0.47
CA SER A 24 13.22 18.41 1.25
C SER A 24 12.78 17.39 2.30
N GLU A 25 12.99 16.08 2.07
CA GLU A 25 12.71 15.05 3.08
C GLU A 25 13.74 15.12 4.21
N VAL A 26 15.02 15.29 3.87
CA VAL A 26 16.09 15.48 4.85
C VAL A 26 15.82 16.71 5.72
N VAL A 27 15.41 17.83 5.11
CA VAL A 27 15.02 19.05 5.84
C VAL A 27 13.84 18.78 6.75
N ARG A 28 12.81 18.07 6.29
CA ARG A 28 11.63 17.72 7.09
C ARG A 28 12.02 16.89 8.32
N VAL A 29 12.84 15.86 8.15
CA VAL A 29 13.34 15.03 9.26
C VAL A 29 14.23 15.85 10.20
N GLY A 30 15.07 16.75 9.68
CA GLY A 30 15.87 17.66 10.50
C GLY A 30 15.01 18.57 11.40
N LYS A 31 13.86 19.04 10.90
CA LYS A 31 12.91 19.90 11.64
C LYS A 31 12.03 19.12 12.62
N LEU A 32 11.45 18.01 12.17
CA LEU A 32 10.34 17.33 12.85
C LEU A 32 10.73 15.97 13.45
N GLY A 33 11.85 15.39 13.00
CA GLY A 33 12.30 14.09 13.46
C GLY A 33 12.74 14.12 14.91
N GLU A 34 12.36 13.07 15.62
CA GLU A 34 12.85 12.72 16.94
C GLU A 34 14.16 11.93 16.80
N ILE A 35 15.17 12.28 17.58
CA ILE A 35 16.42 11.51 17.64
C ILE A 35 16.21 10.36 18.61
N THR A 36 16.24 9.13 18.11
CA THR A 36 15.99 7.92 18.91
C THR A 36 17.26 7.35 19.52
N TYR A 37 18.40 7.54 18.86
CA TYR A 37 19.73 7.24 19.42
C TYR A 37 20.81 8.09 18.75
N LEU A 38 21.94 8.21 19.44
CA LEU A 38 23.15 8.86 18.95
C LEU A 38 24.35 8.13 19.53
N VAL A 39 25.22 7.61 18.67
CA VAL A 39 26.39 6.83 19.06
C VAL A 39 27.60 7.20 18.19
N GLU A 40 28.80 7.13 18.76
CA GLU A 40 30.03 7.13 17.96
C GLU A 40 30.31 5.73 17.45
N GLU A 41 30.41 5.57 16.13
CA GLU A 41 30.76 4.32 15.48
C GLU A 41 32.12 4.46 14.77
N GLN A 42 33.03 3.51 15.02
CA GLN A 42 34.27 3.45 14.25
C GLN A 42 34.02 2.70 12.94
N ILE A 43 34.33 3.33 11.82
CA ILE A 43 34.27 2.66 10.51
C ILE A 43 35.48 1.75 10.40
N THR A 44 35.24 0.44 10.30
CA THR A 44 36.31 -0.57 10.24
C THR A 44 36.45 -1.14 8.84
N LYS A 45 37.56 -1.82 8.56
CA LYS A 45 37.68 -2.62 7.32
C LYS A 45 36.57 -3.66 7.20
N ASN A 46 36.23 -4.31 8.31
CA ASN A 46 35.13 -5.28 8.37
C ASN A 46 33.77 -4.65 7.98
N THR A 47 33.56 -3.36 8.27
CA THR A 47 32.36 -2.64 7.82
C THR A 47 32.26 -2.61 6.30
N LEU A 48 33.38 -2.36 5.59
CA LEU A 48 33.42 -2.38 4.13
C LEU A 48 33.33 -3.80 3.58
N GLU A 49 34.00 -4.77 4.20
CA GLU A 49 33.94 -6.18 3.79
C GLU A 49 32.51 -6.73 3.82
N VAL A 50 31.73 -6.37 4.84
CA VAL A 50 30.30 -6.72 4.90
C VAL A 50 29.52 -6.11 3.73
N ILE A 51 29.80 -4.85 3.38
CA ILE A 51 29.16 -4.19 2.22
C ILE A 51 29.57 -4.88 0.91
N ASP A 52 30.84 -5.26 0.77
CA ASP A 52 31.37 -5.96 -0.41
C ASP A 52 30.72 -7.35 -0.59
N VAL A 53 30.41 -8.05 0.50
CA VAL A 53 29.63 -9.31 0.45
C VAL A 53 28.23 -9.06 -0.12
N PHE A 54 27.55 -7.99 0.28
CA PHE A 54 26.25 -7.65 -0.29
C PHE A 54 26.35 -7.33 -1.78
N LEU A 55 27.31 -6.49 -2.17
CA LEU A 55 27.53 -6.10 -3.56
C LEU A 55 27.84 -7.28 -4.49
N THR A 56 28.55 -8.28 -3.99
CA THR A 56 28.96 -9.48 -4.76
C THR A 56 27.94 -10.61 -4.74
N SER A 57 26.86 -10.51 -3.94
CA SER A 57 25.86 -11.58 -3.75
C SER A 57 25.03 -11.92 -5.00
N GLY A 58 25.14 -11.17 -6.11
CA GLY A 58 24.50 -11.44 -7.41
C GLY A 58 22.96 -11.37 -7.42
N LYS A 59 22.33 -11.18 -6.25
CA LYS A 59 20.88 -11.21 -6.07
C LYS A 59 20.24 -9.84 -5.81
N LEU A 60 21.06 -8.78 -5.73
CA LEU A 60 20.56 -7.44 -5.49
C LEU A 60 20.04 -6.81 -6.78
N PRO A 61 18.83 -6.22 -6.78
CA PRO A 61 18.38 -5.30 -7.81
C PRO A 61 19.40 -4.18 -8.02
N ASP A 62 19.43 -3.59 -9.23
CA ASP A 62 20.44 -2.58 -9.59
C ASP A 62 20.40 -1.35 -8.67
N ALA A 63 19.21 -0.89 -8.28
CA ALA A 63 19.01 0.19 -7.32
C ALA A 63 19.65 -0.11 -5.95
N ALA A 64 19.39 -1.31 -5.42
CA ALA A 64 19.97 -1.75 -4.16
C ALA A 64 21.50 -1.85 -4.26
N ARG A 65 22.01 -2.32 -5.41
CA ARG A 65 23.47 -2.39 -5.66
C ARG A 65 24.10 -1.00 -5.69
N GLN A 66 23.49 -0.04 -6.39
CA GLN A 66 23.96 1.36 -6.41
C GLN A 66 23.94 1.99 -5.02
N TRP A 67 22.89 1.74 -4.23
CA TRP A 67 22.82 2.22 -2.85
C TRP A 67 23.95 1.67 -1.98
N TRP A 68 24.19 0.35 -2.02
CA TRP A 68 25.29 -0.28 -1.29
C TRP A 68 26.65 0.23 -1.76
N GLN A 69 26.83 0.48 -3.06
CA GLN A 69 28.06 1.03 -3.60
C GLN A 69 28.29 2.46 -3.10
N SER A 70 27.25 3.31 -3.13
CA SER A 70 27.33 4.67 -2.60
C SER A 70 27.69 4.68 -1.11
N LYS A 71 27.12 3.77 -0.31
CA LYS A 71 27.45 3.61 1.10
C LYS A 71 28.92 3.21 1.30
N ARG A 72 29.40 2.26 0.51
CA ARG A 72 30.79 1.80 0.52
C ARG A 72 31.74 2.97 0.25
N ASP A 73 31.51 3.69 -0.84
CA ASP A 73 32.35 4.80 -1.30
C ASP A 73 32.34 5.96 -0.30
N ALA A 74 31.19 6.23 0.32
CA ALA A 74 31.08 7.23 1.39
C ALA A 74 31.87 6.87 2.65
N PHE A 75 31.97 5.58 2.99
CA PHE A 75 32.64 5.11 4.20
C PHE A 75 34.13 4.84 4.02
N GLU A 76 34.59 4.58 2.79
CA GLU A 76 35.99 4.27 2.50
C GLU A 76 37.00 5.32 3.01
N PRO A 77 36.78 6.65 2.86
CA PRO A 77 37.67 7.68 3.40
C PRO A 77 37.71 7.77 4.93
N TYR A 78 36.80 7.08 5.60
CA TYR A 78 36.61 7.11 7.05
C TYR A 78 37.06 5.83 7.74
N VAL A 79 37.64 4.86 7.03
CA VAL A 79 38.21 3.66 7.66
C VAL A 79 39.23 4.04 8.74
N GLY A 80 39.02 3.53 9.95
CA GLY A 80 39.80 3.82 11.14
C GLY A 80 39.34 5.07 11.92
N LYS A 81 38.47 5.90 11.35
CA LYS A 81 37.89 7.10 12.00
C LYS A 81 36.57 6.76 12.69
N ARG A 82 36.16 7.64 13.60
CA ARG A 82 34.84 7.60 14.25
C ARG A 82 33.90 8.59 13.60
N LEU A 83 32.69 8.14 13.32
CA LEU A 83 31.57 8.97 12.87
C LEU A 83 30.50 9.00 13.96
N LEU A 84 29.73 10.09 14.02
CA LEU A 84 28.48 10.09 14.75
C LEU A 84 27.42 9.39 13.90
N LYS A 85 26.81 8.35 14.45
CA LYS A 85 25.66 7.66 13.90
C LYS A 85 24.43 8.06 14.71
N ILE A 86 23.43 8.62 14.01
CA ILE A 86 22.20 9.13 14.62
C ILE A 86 21.01 8.37 14.05
N GLY A 87 20.19 7.81 14.92
CA GLY A 87 18.89 7.26 14.58
C GLY A 87 17.81 8.34 14.68
N MET A 88 16.94 8.43 13.68
CA MET A 88 15.83 9.37 13.68
C MET A 88 14.51 8.68 13.33
N SER A 89 13.44 9.11 13.99
CA SER A 89 12.06 8.73 13.67
C SER A 89 11.23 9.97 13.36
N CYS A 90 10.43 9.92 12.29
CA CYS A 90 9.56 11.03 11.91
C CYS A 90 8.15 10.52 11.54
N GLY A 91 7.22 10.61 12.49
CA GLY A 91 5.82 10.21 12.32
C GLY A 91 5.43 8.88 12.98
N PRO A 92 4.15 8.47 12.88
CA PRO A 92 3.58 7.34 13.63
C PRO A 92 4.01 5.95 13.14
N ARG A 93 4.73 5.85 12.02
CA ARG A 93 5.38 4.62 11.58
C ARG A 93 6.89 4.85 11.67
N HIS A 94 7.54 4.14 12.59
CA HIS A 94 8.96 4.22 12.91
C HIS A 94 9.84 3.76 11.74
N HIS A 95 9.87 4.51 10.63
CA HIS A 95 10.89 4.30 9.63
C HIS A 95 12.23 4.66 10.26
N HIS A 96 13.09 3.66 10.47
CA HIS A 96 14.43 3.86 10.99
C HIS A 96 15.25 4.61 9.94
N ARG A 97 15.42 5.92 10.14
CA ARG A 97 16.36 6.73 9.38
C ARG A 97 17.67 6.78 10.15
N GLU A 98 18.80 6.59 9.46
CA GLU A 98 20.11 6.81 10.07
C GLU A 98 20.87 7.93 9.36
N VAL A 99 21.60 8.73 10.13
CA VAL A 99 22.48 9.78 9.62
C VAL A 99 23.87 9.51 10.15
N TYR A 100 24.87 9.51 9.27
CA TYR A 100 26.28 9.41 9.62
C TYR A 100 26.93 10.78 9.40
N VAL A 101 27.59 11.31 10.42
CA VAL A 101 28.17 12.67 10.44
C VAL A 101 29.63 12.60 10.87
N ASP A 102 30.49 13.32 10.16
CA ASP A 102 31.82 13.65 10.68
C ASP A 102 31.68 14.89 11.57
N SER A 103 31.77 14.69 12.89
CA SER A 103 31.63 15.77 13.87
C SER A 103 32.77 16.78 13.82
N LYS A 104 33.95 16.41 13.31
CA LYS A 104 35.09 17.32 13.21
C LYS A 104 34.99 18.22 11.99
N ALA A 105 34.47 17.68 10.89
CA ALA A 105 34.25 18.43 9.67
C ALA A 105 32.86 19.10 9.63
N GLU A 106 32.00 18.84 10.62
CA GLU A 106 30.59 19.23 10.65
C GLU A 106 29.87 18.92 9.32
N SER A 107 29.99 17.67 8.84
CA SER A 107 29.45 17.30 7.53
C SER A 107 28.71 15.97 7.55
N ILE A 108 27.65 15.87 6.75
CA ILE A 108 26.91 14.63 6.54
C ILE A 108 27.76 13.72 5.64
N VAL A 109 28.07 12.52 6.13
CA VAL A 109 28.82 11.50 5.40
C VAL A 109 27.87 10.60 4.62
N PHE A 110 26.79 10.15 5.25
CA PHE A 110 25.83 9.25 4.62
C PHE A 110 24.45 9.31 5.28
N LEU A 111 23.42 9.01 4.50
CA LEU A 111 22.02 9.02 4.90
C LEU A 111 21.39 7.65 4.59
N VAL A 112 20.77 7.01 5.58
CA VAL A 112 20.11 5.71 5.46
C VAL A 112 18.61 5.87 5.63
N GLY A 113 17.85 5.21 4.75
CA GLY A 113 16.40 5.29 4.71
C GLY A 113 15.88 6.61 4.17
N PHE A 114 16.74 7.56 3.78
CA PHE A 114 16.34 8.71 2.96
C PHE A 114 16.32 8.27 1.49
N ASP A 115 15.56 7.20 1.24
CA ASP A 115 15.46 6.62 -0.09
C ASP A 115 14.90 7.72 -0.98
N ARG A 116 15.76 8.26 -1.83
CA ARG A 116 15.30 9.14 -2.89
C ARG A 116 14.34 8.29 -3.70
N PRO A 117 13.08 8.72 -3.90
CA PRO A 117 12.31 8.13 -4.97
C PRO A 117 13.21 8.25 -6.20
N GLU A 118 13.52 7.13 -6.86
CA GLU A 118 14.38 7.15 -8.04
C GLU A 118 13.87 8.30 -8.92
N MET A 119 14.77 9.28 -9.16
CA MET A 119 14.43 10.35 -10.08
C MET A 119 14.10 9.64 -11.38
N LEU A 120 12.94 9.98 -11.95
CA LEU A 120 12.55 9.45 -13.25
C LEU A 120 13.77 9.67 -14.16
N PRO A 121 14.25 8.62 -14.87
CA PRO A 121 15.29 8.79 -15.87
C PRO A 121 14.98 10.02 -16.72
N GLU A 122 15.99 10.82 -17.08
CA GLU A 122 15.80 12.01 -17.94
C GLU A 122 15.03 11.68 -19.23
N GLU A 123 15.11 10.42 -19.68
CA GLU A 123 14.36 9.82 -20.79
C GLU A 123 12.81 9.82 -20.62
N LEU A 124 12.29 10.11 -19.42
CA LEU A 124 10.86 10.21 -19.12
C LEU A 124 10.34 11.65 -18.93
N GLU A 125 11.18 12.67 -19.13
CA GLU A 125 10.74 14.08 -19.06
C GLU A 125 9.70 14.42 -20.15
N ASP A 126 9.83 13.80 -21.32
CA ASP A 126 8.90 13.93 -22.45
C ASP A 126 7.78 12.85 -22.46
N ALA A 127 7.78 11.92 -21.50
CA ALA A 127 6.82 10.82 -21.43
C ALA A 127 5.45 11.29 -20.90
N THR A 128 4.38 10.59 -21.30
CA THR A 128 3.04 10.94 -20.83
C THR A 128 2.91 10.71 -19.33
N PRO A 129 1.98 11.41 -18.62
CA PRO A 129 1.74 11.17 -17.20
C PRO A 129 1.46 9.69 -16.87
N ALA A 130 0.74 8.98 -17.74
CA ALA A 130 0.48 7.55 -17.59
C ALA A 130 1.77 6.73 -17.66
N ASP A 131 2.66 7.00 -18.62
CA ASP A 131 3.93 6.29 -18.77
C ASP A 131 4.84 6.50 -17.55
N ARG A 132 4.92 7.72 -17.06
CA ARG A 132 5.67 8.07 -15.84
C ARG A 132 5.15 7.32 -14.61
N VAL A 133 3.82 7.17 -14.50
CA VAL A 133 3.21 6.43 -13.40
C VAL A 133 3.39 4.92 -13.52
N ARG A 134 3.28 4.34 -14.72
CA ARG A 134 3.58 2.92 -14.92
C ARG A 134 5.01 2.62 -14.51
N TRP A 135 5.95 3.50 -14.86
CA TRP A 135 7.34 3.39 -14.41
C TRP A 135 7.47 3.40 -12.88
N ILE A 136 6.75 4.29 -12.17
CA ILE A 136 6.75 4.33 -10.69
C ILE A 136 6.27 3.00 -10.10
N PHE A 137 5.23 2.38 -10.68
CA PHE A 137 4.76 1.08 -10.20
C PHE A 137 5.78 -0.04 -10.47
N ASP A 138 6.40 -0.04 -11.64
CA ASP A 138 7.38 -1.07 -12.07
C ASP A 138 8.72 -0.97 -11.33
N HIS A 139 9.06 0.23 -10.82
CA HIS A 139 10.32 0.53 -10.13
C HIS A 139 10.08 0.95 -8.67
N SER A 140 9.00 0.43 -8.09
CA SER A 140 8.62 0.75 -6.71
C SER A 140 9.69 0.30 -5.70
N SER A 141 10.09 1.23 -4.86
CA SER A 141 10.84 1.05 -3.63
C SER A 141 9.96 0.40 -2.55
N SER A 142 10.53 0.14 -1.37
CA SER A 142 9.76 -0.44 -0.25
C SER A 142 8.69 0.50 0.34
N ASP A 143 8.69 1.80 -0.01
CA ASP A 143 7.71 2.78 0.52
C ASP A 143 6.58 3.05 -0.48
N THR A 144 5.64 2.10 -0.55
CA THR A 144 4.46 2.19 -1.40
C THR A 144 3.61 3.45 -1.12
N ARG A 145 3.71 4.04 0.09
CA ARG A 145 2.87 5.18 0.47
C ARG A 145 3.34 6.48 -0.19
N ALA A 146 4.65 6.73 -0.15
CA ALA A 146 5.24 7.89 -0.81
C ALA A 146 5.04 7.83 -2.33
N GLU A 147 5.15 6.64 -2.90
CA GLU A 147 4.93 6.40 -4.32
C GLU A 147 3.47 6.59 -4.73
N GLY A 148 2.54 6.10 -3.91
CA GLY A 148 1.11 6.35 -4.12
C GLY A 148 0.80 7.85 -4.19
N GLN A 149 1.40 8.66 -3.31
CA GLN A 149 1.26 10.12 -3.37
C GLN A 149 1.84 10.70 -4.67
N ARG A 150 3.04 10.29 -5.05
CA ARG A 150 3.71 10.73 -6.28
C ARG A 150 2.88 10.41 -7.53
N VAL A 151 2.26 9.23 -7.58
CA VAL A 151 1.35 8.84 -8.66
C VAL A 151 0.18 9.80 -8.78
N VAL A 152 -0.47 10.12 -7.66
CA VAL A 152 -1.60 11.05 -7.62
C VAL A 152 -1.18 12.45 -8.09
N GLU A 153 -0.03 12.93 -7.63
CA GLU A 153 0.51 14.24 -8.03
C GLU A 153 0.82 14.32 -9.53
N VAL A 154 1.38 13.26 -10.12
CA VAL A 154 1.69 13.21 -11.56
C VAL A 154 0.43 13.20 -12.42
N LEU A 155 -0.59 12.41 -12.05
CA LEU A 155 -1.80 12.27 -12.87
C LEU A 155 -2.73 13.49 -12.78
N LEU A 156 -2.87 14.07 -11.59
CA LEU A 156 -3.79 15.17 -11.33
C LEU A 156 -3.16 16.56 -11.47
N ALA A 157 -1.92 16.69 -11.96
CA ALA A 157 -1.20 17.96 -12.08
C ALA A 157 -1.99 19.05 -12.84
N GLY A 158 -2.87 19.77 -12.13
CA GLY A 158 -3.81 20.74 -12.69
C GLY A 158 -5.05 20.15 -13.37
N ARG A 159 -5.33 18.85 -13.22
CA ARG A 159 -6.46 18.13 -13.83
C ARG A 159 -7.39 17.55 -12.76
N ASP A 160 -8.67 17.50 -13.05
CA ASP A 160 -9.65 16.76 -12.26
C ASP A 160 -9.67 15.27 -12.66
N ALA A 161 -10.05 14.39 -11.72
CA ALA A 161 -10.17 12.95 -11.99
C ALA A 161 -11.15 12.65 -13.15
N SER A 162 -12.20 13.46 -13.31
CA SER A 162 -13.16 13.32 -14.40
C SER A 162 -12.55 13.57 -15.79
N GLU A 163 -11.41 14.26 -15.88
CA GLU A 163 -10.69 14.57 -17.12
C GLU A 163 -9.65 13.50 -17.50
N LEU A 164 -9.46 12.49 -16.66
CA LEU A 164 -8.53 11.39 -16.91
C LEU A 164 -9.14 10.37 -17.86
N SER A 165 -8.31 9.74 -18.68
CA SER A 165 -8.68 8.54 -19.45
C SER A 165 -9.00 7.37 -18.52
N SER A 166 -9.67 6.32 -19.03
CA SER A 166 -9.96 5.12 -18.22
C SER A 166 -8.70 4.44 -17.68
N GLU A 167 -7.62 4.47 -18.45
CA GLU A 167 -6.33 3.92 -18.02
C GLU A 167 -5.68 4.77 -16.93
N GLU A 168 -5.66 6.09 -17.10
CA GLU A 168 -5.14 7.00 -16.07
C GLU A 168 -5.96 6.90 -14.77
N LEU A 169 -7.27 6.66 -14.86
CA LEU A 169 -8.10 6.42 -13.68
C LEU A 169 -7.71 5.14 -12.94
N LEU A 170 -7.38 4.05 -13.64
CA LEU A 170 -6.96 2.79 -13.00
C LEU A 170 -5.67 3.02 -12.21
N LEU A 171 -4.72 3.71 -12.83
CA LEU A 171 -3.46 4.09 -12.21
C LEU A 171 -3.68 5.03 -11.01
N LEU A 172 -4.62 5.97 -11.11
CA LEU A 172 -4.97 6.88 -10.02
C LEU A 172 -5.59 6.13 -8.83
N ALA A 173 -6.52 5.20 -9.08
CA ALA A 173 -7.17 4.42 -8.03
C ALA A 173 -6.15 3.58 -7.25
N LYS A 174 -5.25 2.92 -7.97
CA LYS A 174 -4.11 2.18 -7.38
C LYS A 174 -3.19 3.10 -6.58
N GLY A 175 -2.88 4.29 -7.10
CA GLY A 175 -2.08 5.31 -6.41
C GLY A 175 -2.71 5.76 -5.09
N TYR A 176 -4.01 6.05 -5.08
CA TYR A 176 -4.73 6.40 -3.84
C TYR A 176 -4.72 5.27 -2.82
N ASN A 177 -4.92 4.02 -3.25
CA ASN A 177 -4.86 2.87 -2.36
C ASN A 177 -3.45 2.67 -1.77
N TRP A 178 -2.41 2.79 -2.59
CA TRP A 178 -1.01 2.76 -2.14
C TRP A 178 -0.70 3.87 -1.13
N TRP A 179 -1.24 5.07 -1.34
CA TRP A 179 -1.11 6.21 -0.42
C TRP A 179 -1.90 6.06 0.90
N GLY A 180 -2.80 5.07 0.97
CA GLY A 180 -3.72 4.84 2.09
C GLY A 180 -4.94 5.75 2.09
N GLN A 181 -5.26 6.40 0.95
CA GLN A 181 -6.47 7.19 0.73
C GLN A 181 -7.59 6.29 0.19
N ASN A 182 -7.99 5.28 0.97
CA ASN A 182 -8.85 4.18 0.51
C ASN A 182 -10.24 4.66 0.03
N GLU A 183 -10.81 5.69 0.67
CA GLU A 183 -12.08 6.29 0.23
C GLU A 183 -11.96 6.91 -1.17
N LYS A 184 -10.86 7.62 -1.46
CA LYS A 184 -10.60 8.19 -2.78
C LYS A 184 -10.33 7.12 -3.84
N ALA A 185 -9.65 6.04 -3.45
CA ALA A 185 -9.46 4.88 -4.33
C ALA A 185 -10.81 4.27 -4.73
N LEU A 186 -11.71 4.11 -3.75
CA LEU A 186 -13.07 3.63 -3.97
C LEU A 186 -13.89 4.60 -4.84
N GLU A 187 -13.85 5.90 -4.58
CA GLU A 187 -14.51 6.92 -5.42
C GLU A 187 -14.02 6.88 -6.87
N THR A 188 -12.71 6.71 -7.07
CA THR A 188 -12.11 6.59 -8.40
C THR A 188 -12.58 5.32 -9.11
N ALA A 189 -12.64 4.18 -8.41
CA ALA A 189 -13.18 2.94 -8.96
C ALA A 189 -14.68 3.05 -9.30
N LYS A 190 -15.47 3.74 -8.46
CA LYS A 190 -16.88 4.05 -8.74
C LYS A 190 -17.01 4.87 -10.04
N LEU A 191 -16.16 5.88 -10.24
CA LEU A 191 -16.11 6.63 -11.50
C LEU A 191 -15.70 5.76 -12.70
N GLY A 192 -14.78 4.80 -12.51
CA GLY A 192 -14.46 3.80 -13.54
C GLY A 192 -15.66 2.93 -13.92
N LEU A 193 -16.43 2.49 -12.92
CA LEU A 193 -17.64 1.70 -13.10
C LEU A 193 -18.81 2.47 -13.74
N THR A 194 -18.93 3.79 -13.54
CA THR A 194 -19.94 4.57 -14.28
C THR A 194 -19.64 4.62 -15.78
N ARG A 195 -18.36 4.57 -16.17
CA ARG A 195 -17.93 4.59 -17.59
C ARG A 195 -17.96 3.20 -18.22
N THR A 196 -17.53 2.19 -17.48
CA THR A 196 -17.42 0.81 -17.95
C THR A 196 -18.00 -0.17 -16.93
N PRO A 197 -19.34 -0.25 -16.82
CA PRO A 197 -20.02 -0.95 -15.72
C PRO A 197 -19.63 -2.42 -15.55
N HIS A 198 -19.28 -3.12 -16.62
CA HIS A 198 -18.99 -4.56 -16.60
C HIS A 198 -17.50 -4.89 -16.78
N SER A 199 -16.61 -3.93 -16.52
CA SER A 199 -15.16 -4.16 -16.53
C SER A 199 -14.76 -5.01 -15.33
N SER A 200 -14.14 -6.17 -15.57
CA SER A 200 -13.67 -7.06 -14.50
C SER A 200 -12.60 -6.41 -13.63
N GLU A 201 -11.73 -5.61 -14.23
CA GLU A 201 -10.68 -4.86 -13.52
C GLU A 201 -11.30 -3.86 -12.54
N TRP A 202 -12.26 -3.05 -12.99
CA TRP A 202 -12.93 -2.09 -12.11
C TRP A 202 -13.75 -2.75 -11.01
N LEU A 203 -14.39 -3.87 -11.29
CA LEU A 203 -15.15 -4.61 -10.29
C LEU A 203 -14.23 -5.25 -9.24
N SER A 204 -13.07 -5.77 -9.66
CA SER A 204 -12.03 -6.26 -8.75
C SER A 204 -11.50 -5.14 -7.83
N ASP A 205 -11.14 -4.00 -8.43
CA ASP A 205 -10.63 -2.84 -7.70
C ASP A 205 -11.67 -2.24 -6.75
N ALA A 206 -12.91 -2.09 -7.20
CA ALA A 206 -14.01 -1.60 -6.36
C ALA A 206 -14.24 -2.50 -5.15
N ARG A 207 -14.18 -3.84 -5.31
CA ARG A 207 -14.26 -4.79 -4.21
C ARG A 207 -13.12 -4.58 -3.21
N LEU A 208 -11.88 -4.49 -3.69
CA LEU A 208 -10.69 -4.30 -2.85
C LEU A 208 -10.78 -2.98 -2.08
N TYR A 209 -11.03 -1.88 -2.78
CA TYR A 209 -11.03 -0.55 -2.19
C TYR A 209 -12.23 -0.32 -1.26
N LEU A 210 -13.38 -0.93 -1.54
CA LEU A 210 -14.51 -0.92 -0.61
C LEU A 210 -14.15 -1.61 0.71
N HIS A 211 -13.49 -2.77 0.63
CA HIS A 211 -13.02 -3.47 1.82
C HIS A 211 -12.02 -2.63 2.62
N ASN A 212 -11.05 -2.03 1.94
CA ASN A 212 -10.01 -1.21 2.58
C ASN A 212 -10.56 0.11 3.17
N ALA A 213 -11.58 0.71 2.56
CA ALA A 213 -12.21 1.95 3.02
C ALA A 213 -13.08 1.74 4.27
N HIS A 214 -13.67 0.55 4.41
CA HIS A 214 -14.60 0.22 5.50
C HIS A 214 -14.16 -1.03 6.26
N PHE A 215 -12.85 -1.17 6.44
CA PHE A 215 -12.26 -2.30 7.15
C PHE A 215 -12.90 -2.42 8.55
N ASP A 216 -13.42 -3.62 8.85
CA ASP A 216 -14.16 -3.94 10.07
C ASP A 216 -15.38 -3.06 10.43
N ASP A 217 -15.88 -2.25 9.48
CA ASP A 217 -17.12 -1.46 9.64
C ASP A 217 -18.20 -2.00 8.70
N LEU A 218 -18.87 -3.08 9.12
CA LEU A 218 -19.95 -3.69 8.34
C LEU A 218 -21.08 -2.70 8.01
N PRO A 219 -21.62 -1.89 8.96
CA PRO A 219 -22.67 -0.92 8.64
C PRO A 219 -22.30 0.05 7.51
N ARG A 220 -21.09 0.61 7.51
CA ARG A 220 -20.63 1.51 6.44
C ARG A 220 -20.39 0.76 5.13
N PHE A 221 -19.82 -0.44 5.20
CA PHE A 221 -19.65 -1.30 4.03
C PHE A 221 -20.98 -1.56 3.33
N LEU A 222 -22.00 -2.00 4.09
CA LEU A 222 -23.32 -2.29 3.55
C LEU A 222 -24.00 -1.04 2.98
N SER A 223 -23.88 0.10 3.68
CA SER A 223 -24.45 1.37 3.24
C SER A 223 -23.80 1.88 1.95
N SER A 224 -22.48 1.68 1.78
CA SER A 224 -21.75 2.05 0.56
C SER A 224 -22.16 1.16 -0.62
N CYS A 225 -22.40 -0.15 -0.41
CA CYS A 225 -23.00 -1.00 -1.43
C CYS A 225 -24.41 -0.53 -1.83
N ASP A 226 -25.25 -0.20 -0.85
CA ASP A 226 -26.62 0.25 -1.11
C ASP A 226 -26.67 1.58 -1.88
N ALA A 227 -25.75 2.50 -1.57
CA ALA A 227 -25.57 3.73 -2.33
C ALA A 227 -25.20 3.44 -3.80
N CYS A 228 -24.24 2.54 -4.04
CA CYS A 228 -23.86 2.17 -5.42
C CYS A 228 -25.01 1.53 -6.21
N ILE A 229 -25.84 0.71 -5.56
CA ILE A 229 -27.04 0.12 -6.17
C ILE A 229 -28.04 1.23 -6.52
N ALA A 230 -28.32 2.15 -5.59
CA ALA A 230 -29.26 3.25 -5.80
C ALA A 230 -28.81 4.23 -6.89
N GLU A 231 -27.50 4.48 -6.99
CA GLU A 231 -26.88 5.37 -7.98
C GLU A 231 -26.58 4.66 -9.32
N ALA A 232 -26.93 3.37 -9.46
CA ALA A 232 -26.68 2.56 -10.64
C ALA A 232 -25.19 2.55 -11.08
N ILE A 233 -24.27 2.56 -10.11
CA ILE A 233 -22.82 2.49 -10.36
C ILE A 233 -22.44 1.02 -10.55
N GLY A 234 -22.15 0.59 -11.79
CA GLY A 234 -21.85 -0.82 -12.04
C GLY A 234 -23.08 -1.74 -11.91
N PRO A 235 -22.90 -3.08 -11.93
CA PRO A 235 -24.00 -4.03 -11.91
C PRO A 235 -24.55 -4.16 -10.48
N ALA A 236 -25.85 -4.00 -10.29
CA ALA A 236 -26.47 -4.15 -8.96
C ALA A 236 -26.20 -5.53 -8.35
N ALA A 237 -26.20 -6.58 -9.18
CA ALA A 237 -25.87 -7.94 -8.75
C ALA A 237 -24.50 -7.99 -8.05
N PHE A 238 -23.47 -7.35 -8.60
CA PHE A 238 -22.13 -7.32 -8.00
C PHE A 238 -22.14 -6.81 -6.56
N TRP A 239 -22.81 -5.69 -6.29
CA TRP A 239 -22.87 -5.13 -4.93
C TRP A 239 -23.65 -6.00 -3.96
N HIS A 240 -24.77 -6.58 -4.39
CA HIS A 240 -25.51 -7.55 -3.59
C HIS A 240 -24.64 -8.75 -3.19
N LEU A 241 -23.76 -9.20 -4.08
CA LEU A 241 -22.85 -10.31 -3.82
C LEU A 241 -21.73 -9.94 -2.85
N LEU A 242 -21.26 -8.70 -2.89
CA LEU A 242 -20.33 -8.18 -1.88
C LEU A 242 -20.99 -8.13 -0.49
N LYS A 243 -22.26 -7.68 -0.40
CA LYS A 243 -23.02 -7.71 0.85
C LYS A 243 -23.16 -9.14 1.39
N ALA A 244 -23.53 -10.09 0.54
CA ALA A 244 -23.64 -11.50 0.92
C ALA A 244 -22.30 -12.06 1.45
N GLY A 245 -21.20 -11.77 0.75
CA GLY A 245 -19.86 -12.18 1.18
C GLY A 245 -19.45 -11.60 2.53
N ALA A 246 -19.77 -10.32 2.78
CA ALA A 246 -19.48 -9.67 4.06
C ALA A 246 -20.26 -10.30 5.22
N PHE A 247 -21.56 -10.60 5.02
CA PHE A 247 -22.34 -11.33 6.02
C PHE A 247 -21.78 -12.72 6.30
N ILE A 248 -21.37 -13.46 5.26
CA ILE A 248 -20.78 -14.80 5.44
C ILE A 248 -19.47 -14.75 6.20
N LYS A 249 -18.58 -13.81 5.88
CA LYS A 249 -17.29 -13.64 6.58
C LYS A 249 -17.49 -13.51 8.09
N ILE A 250 -18.51 -12.75 8.50
CA ILE A 250 -18.85 -12.54 9.91
C ILE A 250 -19.59 -13.76 10.47
N ALA A 251 -20.50 -14.37 9.71
CA ALA A 251 -21.21 -15.59 10.07
C ALA A 251 -20.24 -16.73 10.44
N SER A 252 -19.23 -16.96 9.61
CA SER A 252 -18.19 -17.96 9.82
C SER A 252 -17.14 -17.53 10.85
N GLY A 253 -17.00 -16.23 11.10
CA GLY A 253 -15.98 -15.67 11.97
C GLY A 253 -14.57 -15.74 11.37
N GLU A 254 -14.47 -15.60 10.05
CA GLU A 254 -13.24 -15.57 9.24
C GLU A 254 -12.44 -14.26 9.41
N GLN A 255 -12.47 -13.65 10.59
CA GLN A 255 -11.88 -12.31 10.81
C GLN A 255 -10.48 -12.30 11.43
N GLU A 256 -9.91 -13.42 11.90
CA GLU A 256 -8.77 -13.31 12.83
C GLU A 256 -7.55 -14.21 12.59
N ILE A 257 -7.51 -15.07 11.57
CA ILE A 257 -6.31 -15.88 11.30
C ILE A 257 -6.12 -16.00 9.79
N GLU A 258 -5.01 -15.47 9.25
CA GLU A 258 -4.63 -15.52 7.82
C GLU A 258 -4.57 -16.96 7.24
N GLU A 259 -4.69 -17.98 8.10
CA GLU A 259 -4.62 -19.40 7.75
C GLU A 259 -5.94 -20.17 7.94
N TYR A 260 -6.99 -19.59 8.55
CA TYR A 260 -8.24 -20.31 8.77
C TYR A 260 -9.12 -20.24 7.51
N LYS A 261 -9.01 -21.25 6.65
CA LYS A 261 -10.02 -21.52 5.61
C LYS A 261 -11.17 -22.26 6.24
N TRP A 262 -12.34 -21.63 6.26
CA TRP A 262 -13.57 -22.29 6.68
C TRP A 262 -13.88 -23.49 5.76
N ILE A 263 -14.20 -24.65 6.34
CA ILE A 263 -14.47 -25.91 5.61
C ILE A 263 -15.92 -26.34 5.87
N PRO A 264 -16.59 -26.99 4.89
CA PRO A 264 -17.89 -27.57 5.14
C PRO A 264 -17.99 -28.47 6.37
N GLY A 265 -18.97 -28.16 7.24
CA GLY A 265 -19.17 -28.82 8.53
C GLY A 265 -18.59 -28.05 9.72
N ASP A 266 -17.80 -27.00 9.49
CA ASP A 266 -17.32 -26.12 10.56
C ASP A 266 -18.49 -25.39 11.23
N PRO A 267 -18.44 -25.18 12.57
CA PRO A 267 -19.48 -24.46 13.27
C PRO A 267 -19.57 -23.00 12.79
N ILE A 268 -20.80 -22.53 12.57
CA ILE A 268 -21.09 -21.14 12.20
C ILE A 268 -21.25 -20.33 13.48
N LYS A 269 -20.46 -19.27 13.64
CA LYS A 269 -20.45 -18.44 14.86
C LYS A 269 -21.69 -17.56 14.98
N HIS A 270 -22.14 -16.98 13.86
CA HIS A 270 -23.29 -16.08 13.78
C HIS A 270 -24.30 -16.57 12.72
N PRO A 271 -25.02 -17.69 12.97
CA PRO A 271 -25.94 -18.28 12.00
C PRO A 271 -27.10 -17.35 11.61
N GLU A 272 -27.46 -16.40 12.46
CA GLU A 272 -28.46 -15.36 12.18
C GLU A 272 -28.10 -14.49 10.97
N LEU A 273 -26.80 -14.36 10.64
CA LEU A 273 -26.32 -13.59 9.49
C LEU A 273 -26.43 -14.37 8.16
N LEU A 274 -26.71 -15.68 8.20
CA LEU A 274 -26.94 -16.44 6.97
C LEU A 274 -28.23 -16.05 6.28
N ARG A 275 -29.27 -15.63 7.02
CA ARG A 275 -30.52 -15.15 6.42
C ARG A 275 -30.33 -13.91 5.55
N PRO A 276 -29.77 -12.78 6.06
CA PRO A 276 -29.52 -11.61 5.23
C PRO A 276 -28.49 -11.87 4.12
N ALA A 277 -27.54 -12.81 4.32
CA ALA A 277 -26.68 -13.27 3.23
C ALA A 277 -27.49 -13.94 2.10
N ALA A 278 -28.42 -14.83 2.45
CA ALA A 278 -29.33 -15.48 1.51
C ALA A 278 -30.19 -14.48 0.74
N ASP A 279 -30.77 -13.51 1.45
CA ASP A 279 -31.63 -12.49 0.85
C ASP A 279 -30.84 -11.62 -0.15
N ALA A 280 -29.58 -11.28 0.18
CA ALA A 280 -28.69 -10.55 -0.71
C ALA A 280 -28.31 -11.37 -1.97
N VAL A 281 -28.02 -12.67 -1.81
CA VAL A 281 -27.82 -13.58 -2.95
C VAL A 281 -29.05 -13.61 -3.85
N GLN A 282 -30.24 -13.76 -3.28
CA GLN A 282 -31.48 -13.80 -4.05
C GLN A 282 -31.71 -12.49 -4.81
N ALA A 283 -31.41 -11.35 -4.20
CA ALA A 283 -31.47 -10.06 -4.87
C ALA A 283 -30.49 -9.99 -6.05
N ALA A 284 -29.25 -10.48 -5.88
CA ALA A 284 -28.28 -10.52 -6.96
C ALA A 284 -28.78 -11.35 -8.16
N LEU A 285 -29.31 -12.54 -7.90
CA LEU A 285 -29.85 -13.44 -8.93
C LEU A 285 -31.13 -12.90 -9.57
N ALA A 286 -31.92 -12.11 -8.86
CA ALA A 286 -33.08 -11.42 -9.42
C ALA A 286 -32.66 -10.27 -10.34
N CYS A 287 -31.57 -9.55 -9.99
CA CYS A 287 -31.01 -8.49 -10.83
C CYS A 287 -30.34 -9.04 -12.09
N ASP A 288 -29.65 -10.18 -12.00
CA ASP A 288 -28.99 -10.83 -13.12
C ASP A 288 -29.23 -12.36 -13.08
N PRO A 289 -30.31 -12.85 -13.71
CA PRO A 289 -30.62 -14.29 -13.75
C PRO A 289 -29.54 -15.11 -14.47
N GLY A 290 -28.81 -14.48 -15.39
CA GLY A 290 -27.74 -15.10 -16.17
C GLY A 290 -26.39 -15.11 -15.45
N LEU A 291 -26.30 -14.54 -14.25
CA LEU A 291 -25.08 -14.48 -13.44
C LEU A 291 -24.41 -15.84 -13.26
N ARG A 292 -25.18 -16.93 -13.24
CA ARG A 292 -24.63 -18.30 -13.12
C ARG A 292 -23.86 -18.74 -14.37
N ASP A 293 -24.33 -18.34 -15.54
CA ASP A 293 -23.82 -18.78 -16.84
C ASP A 293 -22.88 -17.75 -17.48
N GLN A 294 -22.75 -16.58 -16.86
CA GLN A 294 -21.93 -15.50 -17.37
C GLN A 294 -20.45 -15.86 -17.22
N ALA A 295 -19.72 -15.90 -18.33
CA ALA A 295 -18.30 -16.23 -18.36
C ALA A 295 -17.42 -15.33 -17.46
N LYS A 296 -17.89 -14.12 -17.13
CA LYS A 296 -17.22 -13.17 -16.22
C LYS A 296 -17.65 -13.29 -14.76
N ALA A 297 -18.71 -14.03 -14.45
CA ALA A 297 -19.16 -14.21 -13.08
C ALA A 297 -18.09 -14.82 -12.16
N PRO A 298 -17.23 -15.77 -12.60
CA PRO A 298 -16.11 -16.23 -11.77
C PRO A 298 -15.21 -15.10 -11.26
N ASP A 299 -15.03 -14.02 -12.02
CA ASP A 299 -14.21 -12.87 -11.62
C ASP A 299 -14.88 -12.03 -10.52
N TRP A 300 -16.22 -12.06 -10.43
CA TRP A 300 -17.00 -11.26 -9.49
C TRP A 300 -17.36 -12.06 -8.23
N VAL A 301 -17.79 -13.30 -8.43
CA VAL A 301 -18.35 -14.20 -7.41
C VAL A 301 -17.56 -15.47 -7.16
N GLY A 302 -16.50 -15.75 -7.90
CA GLY A 302 -15.78 -17.02 -7.79
C GLY A 302 -16.68 -18.23 -8.04
N ASP A 303 -16.23 -19.41 -7.66
CA ASP A 303 -17.13 -20.57 -7.57
C ASP A 303 -18.15 -20.30 -6.46
N TRP A 304 -19.41 -20.13 -6.87
CA TRP A 304 -20.53 -19.85 -5.98
C TRP A 304 -20.62 -20.83 -4.81
N ASN A 305 -20.44 -22.12 -5.10
CA ASN A 305 -20.58 -23.18 -4.11
C ASN A 305 -19.47 -23.09 -3.06
N LEU A 306 -18.27 -22.68 -3.47
CA LEU A 306 -17.15 -22.47 -2.56
C LEU A 306 -17.30 -21.15 -1.78
N ARG A 307 -17.66 -20.06 -2.47
CA ARG A 307 -17.72 -18.73 -1.86
C ARG A 307 -18.85 -18.59 -0.84
N PHE A 308 -19.99 -19.22 -1.10
CA PHE A 308 -21.16 -19.17 -0.22
C PHE A 308 -21.39 -20.51 0.49
N ALA A 309 -20.34 -21.33 0.67
CA ALA A 309 -20.44 -22.67 1.25
C ALA A 309 -21.12 -22.70 2.63
N ALA A 310 -20.89 -21.69 3.47
CA ALA A 310 -21.55 -21.52 4.78
C ALA A 310 -23.05 -21.35 4.67
N LEU A 311 -23.51 -20.55 3.70
CA LEU A 311 -24.92 -20.37 3.42
C LEU A 311 -25.54 -21.67 2.89
N LEU A 312 -24.85 -22.36 1.98
CA LEU A 312 -25.36 -23.51 1.24
C LEU A 312 -25.34 -24.84 2.00
N GLN A 313 -24.81 -24.85 3.22
CA GLN A 313 -24.87 -25.99 4.14
C GLN A 313 -26.17 -26.07 4.93
N GLU A 314 -26.81 -24.92 5.15
CA GLU A 314 -28.13 -24.89 5.74
C GLU A 314 -29.17 -25.39 4.72
N PRO A 315 -29.92 -26.46 5.03
CA PRO A 315 -30.91 -27.01 4.11
C PRO A 315 -31.96 -25.98 3.66
N ALA A 316 -32.25 -24.99 4.48
CA ALA A 316 -33.19 -23.90 4.17
C ALA A 316 -32.78 -23.05 2.96
N TYR A 317 -31.50 -23.08 2.55
CA TYR A 317 -30.97 -22.29 1.45
C TYR A 317 -30.46 -23.16 0.28
N SER A 318 -30.75 -24.46 0.28
CA SER A 318 -30.27 -25.37 -0.76
C SER A 318 -30.79 -25.04 -2.16
N HIS A 319 -31.91 -24.34 -2.28
CA HIS A 319 -32.46 -23.88 -3.57
C HIS A 319 -31.56 -22.86 -4.27
N LEU A 320 -30.63 -22.23 -3.56
CA LEU A 320 -29.65 -21.32 -4.16
C LEU A 320 -28.52 -22.06 -4.92
N LYS A 321 -28.44 -23.40 -4.76
CA LYS A 321 -27.54 -24.26 -5.57
C LYS A 321 -28.10 -24.55 -6.97
N GLN A 322 -29.43 -24.45 -7.13
CA GLN A 322 -30.15 -24.73 -8.37
C GLN A 322 -30.15 -23.49 -9.26
#